data_AF-A0A2V9MP03-F1
#
_entry.id   AF-A0A2V9MP03-F1
#
_cell.length_a   1.000
_cell.length_b   1.000
_cell.length_c   1.000
_cell.angle_alpha   90.00
_cell.angle_beta   90.00
_cell.angle_gamma   90.00
#
_symmetry.space_group_name_H-M   'P 1'
#
loop_
_entity.id
_entity.type
_entity.pdbx_description
1 polymer ?
#
loop_
_entity_poly.entity_id
_entity_poly.type
_entity_poly.pdbx_seq_one_letter_code
_entity_poly.pdbx_strand_id
1 'polypeptide(L)'
;MQLFSRNKPIVGLDIGSSSVKAVELRRAKKGIELVHAALEPLASDTVVDGAVMDALSVSDSITKIFSEQKIKTRSVATSVSGHSVIVKKIPLPIMTEEELDESIQWEAEQHIPFDISDVNL
;
A
#
# COMPACT_ATOMS: atom_id res chain seq x y z
N MET A 1 7.46 -32.72 -0.23
CA MET A 1 8.64 -31.85 -0.47
C MET A 1 8.19 -30.58 -1.16
N GLN A 2 7.90 -29.52 -0.39
CA GLN A 2 7.56 -28.20 -0.93
C GLN A 2 8.88 -27.46 -1.20
N LEU A 3 9.47 -27.74 -2.36
CA LEU A 3 10.78 -27.22 -2.78
C LEU A 3 10.64 -25.77 -3.26
N PHE A 4 11.21 -24.86 -2.47
CA PHE A 4 11.46 -23.44 -2.76
C PHE A 4 10.20 -22.57 -2.97
N SER A 5 9.78 -21.89 -1.90
CA SER A 5 8.97 -20.67 -2.02
C SER A 5 9.77 -19.67 -2.86
N ARG A 6 9.42 -19.59 -4.15
CA ARG A 6 9.98 -18.61 -5.07
C ARG A 6 9.32 -17.30 -4.70
N ASN A 7 10.02 -16.44 -3.96
CA ASN A 7 9.54 -15.09 -3.64
C ASN A 7 9.05 -14.45 -4.94
N LYS A 8 7.72 -14.27 -5.05
CA LYS A 8 7.13 -13.59 -6.20
C LYS A 8 7.66 -12.16 -6.17
N PRO A 9 8.21 -11.65 -7.29
CA PRO A 9 8.61 -10.25 -7.35
C PRO A 9 7.40 -9.38 -7.04
N ILE A 10 7.63 -8.25 -6.37
CA ILE A 10 6.61 -7.26 -6.03
C ILE A 10 7.16 -5.87 -6.39
N VAL A 11 6.29 -5.02 -6.90
CA VAL A 11 6.60 -3.61 -7.16
C VAL A 11 6.11 -2.79 -5.99
N GLY A 12 6.99 -2.02 -5.36
CA GLY A 12 6.58 -0.94 -4.45
C GLY A 12 6.08 0.23 -5.29
N LEU A 13 4.83 0.61 -5.11
CA LEU A 13 4.18 1.73 -5.79
C LEU A 13 3.84 2.79 -4.75
N ASP A 14 4.35 4.00 -4.93
CA ASP A 14 4.04 5.16 -4.11
C ASP A 14 3.25 6.17 -4.94
N ILE A 15 2.02 6.47 -4.53
CA ILE A 15 1.12 7.41 -5.18
C ILE A 15 1.09 8.68 -4.33
N GLY A 16 1.94 9.65 -4.68
CA GLY A 16 2.02 10.93 -3.98
C GLY A 16 1.27 12.04 -4.70
N SER A 17 1.13 13.19 -4.03
CA SER A 17 0.47 14.39 -4.58
C SER A 17 1.13 14.97 -5.83
N SER A 18 2.43 14.77 -5.99
CA SER A 18 3.21 15.33 -7.12
C SER A 18 3.64 14.30 -8.16
N SER A 19 3.57 13.00 -7.86
CA SER A 19 4.13 11.97 -8.71
C SER A 19 3.76 10.56 -8.26
N VAL A 20 3.64 9.64 -9.22
CA VAL A 20 3.66 8.20 -8.98
C VAL A 20 5.11 7.70 -9.08
N LYS A 21 5.54 6.85 -8.14
CA LYS A 21 6.86 6.23 -8.14
C LYS A 21 6.72 4.71 -8.09
N ALA A 22 7.52 4.00 -8.87
CA ALA A 22 7.55 2.54 -8.84
C ALA A 22 8.98 2.03 -8.65
N VAL A 23 9.15 1.06 -7.75
CA VAL A 23 10.42 0.40 -7.48
C VAL A 23 10.21 -1.11 -7.45
N GLU A 24 10.92 -1.84 -8.31
CA GLU A 24 10.94 -3.29 -8.29
C GLU A 24 12.28 -3.78 -7.75
N LEU A 25 12.23 -4.55 -6.66
CA LEU A 25 13.40 -5.13 -6.02
C LEU A 25 13.40 -6.65 -6.15
N ARG A 26 14.58 -7.24 -6.26
CA ARG A 26 14.78 -8.69 -6.26
C ARG A 26 15.78 -9.08 -5.19
N ARG A 27 15.52 -10.19 -4.49
CA ARG A 27 16.54 -10.83 -3.64
C ARG A 27 17.59 -11.50 -4.52
N ALA A 28 18.84 -11.07 -4.37
CA ALA A 28 20.01 -11.69 -4.99
C ALA A 28 20.72 -12.61 -3.97
N LYS A 29 21.72 -13.39 -4.42
CA LYS A 29 22.53 -14.25 -3.53
C LYS A 29 23.20 -13.47 -2.39
N LYS A 30 23.48 -12.18 -2.59
CA LYS A 30 24.10 -11.28 -1.61
C LYS A 30 23.33 -9.96 -1.54
N GLY A 31 22.16 -10.00 -0.92
CA GLY A 31 21.37 -8.80 -0.61
C GLY A 31 20.21 -8.55 -1.57
N ILE A 32 19.91 -7.27 -1.77
CA ILE A 32 18.77 -6.78 -2.56
C ILE A 32 19.31 -6.02 -3.77
N GLU A 33 18.71 -6.28 -4.93
CA GLU A 33 19.06 -5.65 -6.19
C GLU A 33 17.87 -4.84 -6.71
N LEU A 34 18.15 -3.63 -7.19
CA LEU A 34 17.19 -2.80 -7.89
C LEU A 34 17.03 -3.31 -9.32
N VAL A 35 15.81 -3.72 -9.69
CA VAL A 35 15.49 -4.21 -11.03
C VAL A 35 14.94 -3.07 -11.90
N HIS A 36 13.98 -2.32 -11.36
CA HIS A 36 13.38 -1.17 -12.03
C HIS A 36 13.16 -0.04 -11.02
N ALA A 37 13.35 1.20 -11.47
CA ALA A 37 12.95 2.41 -10.76
C ALA A 37 12.39 3.41 -11.77
N ALA A 38 11.24 3.99 -11.48
CA ALA A 38 10.65 5.03 -12.31
C ALA A 38 9.79 5.99 -11.50
N LEU A 39 9.61 7.17 -12.07
CA LEU A 39 8.80 8.25 -11.54
C LEU A 39 8.05 8.89 -12.70
N GLU A 40 6.75 9.12 -12.52
CA GLU A 40 5.91 9.89 -13.43
C GLU A 40 5.29 11.06 -12.66
N PRO A 41 5.49 12.32 -13.09
CA PRO A 41 4.87 13.48 -12.46
C PRO A 41 3.34 13.45 -12.58
N LEU A 42 2.65 13.99 -11.57
CA LEU A 42 1.20 14.19 -11.57
C LEU A 42 0.87 15.69 -11.54
N ALA A 43 -0.32 16.05 -12.03
CA ALA A 43 -0.85 17.39 -11.85
C ALA A 43 -1.25 17.62 -10.38
N SER A 44 -1.19 18.88 -9.94
CA SER A 44 -1.33 19.25 -8.52
C SER A 44 -2.71 18.93 -7.91
N ASP A 45 -3.72 18.73 -8.74
CA ASP A 45 -5.10 18.41 -8.37
C ASP A 45 -5.43 16.92 -8.51
N THR A 46 -4.51 16.09 -9.02
CA THR A 46 -4.74 14.67 -9.24
C THR A 46 -4.85 13.87 -7.94
N VAL A 47 -4.01 14.22 -6.96
CA VAL A 47 -4.01 13.61 -5.61
C VAL A 47 -3.91 14.72 -4.57
N VAL A 48 -4.94 14.84 -3.73
CA VAL A 48 -5.07 15.91 -2.72
C VAL A 48 -5.26 15.27 -1.35
N ASP A 49 -4.44 15.64 -0.37
CA ASP A 49 -4.47 15.12 1.01
C ASP A 49 -4.48 13.59 1.13
N GLY A 50 -3.85 12.89 0.17
CA GLY A 50 -3.78 11.43 0.10
C GLY A 50 -4.99 10.77 -0.58
N ALA A 51 -6.00 11.54 -0.97
CA ALA A 51 -7.12 11.07 -1.77
C ALA A 51 -6.84 11.23 -3.27
N VAL A 52 -7.16 10.19 -4.04
CA VAL A 52 -7.06 10.20 -5.50
C VAL A 52 -8.31 10.89 -6.06
N MET A 53 -8.14 12.09 -6.61
CA MET A 53 -9.23 12.91 -7.17
C MET A 53 -9.51 12.55 -8.63
N ASP A 54 -8.45 12.23 -9.38
CA ASP A 54 -8.54 11.75 -10.76
C ASP A 54 -7.86 10.37 -10.89
N ALA A 55 -8.69 9.34 -10.78
CA ALA A 55 -8.23 7.95 -10.88
C ALA A 55 -7.73 7.57 -12.27
N LEU A 56 -8.23 8.21 -13.34
CA LEU A 56 -7.81 7.92 -14.70
C LEU A 56 -6.39 8.43 -14.94
N SER A 57 -6.10 9.67 -14.55
CA SER A 57 -4.75 10.24 -14.66
C SER A 57 -3.70 9.45 -13.86
N VAL A 58 -4.06 8.97 -12.66
CA VAL A 58 -3.17 8.09 -11.87
C VAL A 58 -2.99 6.74 -12.57
N SER A 59 -4.06 6.12 -13.06
CA SER A 59 -4.00 4.84 -13.79
C SER A 59 -3.13 4.92 -15.04
N ASP A 60 -3.26 5.99 -15.82
CA ASP A 60 -2.46 6.23 -17.02
C ASP A 60 -0.98 6.41 -16.67
N SER A 61 -0.68 7.13 -15.58
CA SER A 61 0.68 7.31 -15.08
C SER A 61 1.32 5.98 -14.63
N ILE A 62 0.56 5.14 -13.91
CA ILE A 62 1.01 3.78 -13.53
C ILE A 62 1.25 2.94 -14.79
N THR A 63 0.31 2.96 -15.74
CA THR A 63 0.41 2.20 -16.99
C THR A 63 1.65 2.62 -17.79
N LYS A 64 1.89 3.93 -17.90
CA LYS A 64 3.06 4.50 -18.56
C LYS A 64 4.35 3.98 -17.93
N ILE A 65 4.50 4.09 -16.61
CA ILE A 65 5.66 3.57 -15.86
C ILE A 65 5.90 2.08 -16.19
N PHE A 66 4.86 1.25 -16.11
CA PHE A 66 4.99 -0.19 -16.31
C PHE A 66 5.37 -0.53 -17.75
N SER A 67 4.84 0.22 -18.73
CA SER A 67 5.13 0.01 -20.14
C SER A 67 6.55 0.45 -20.52
N GLU A 68 6.99 1.64 -20.10
CA GLU A 68 8.30 2.21 -20.43
C GLU A 68 9.44 1.43 -19.78
N GLN A 69 9.27 1.06 -18.50
CA GLN A 69 10.24 0.24 -17.77
C GLN A 69 10.14 -1.25 -18.09
N LYS A 70 9.16 -1.67 -18.90
CA LYS A 70 8.90 -3.08 -19.25
C LYS A 70 8.72 -3.97 -18.01
N ILE A 71 8.10 -3.42 -16.96
CA ILE A 71 7.79 -4.14 -15.72
C ILE A 71 6.72 -5.20 -16.02
N LYS A 72 7.08 -6.46 -15.85
CA LYS A 72 6.19 -7.63 -16.06
C LYS A 72 5.49 -8.07 -14.78
N THR A 73 6.05 -7.71 -13.63
CA THR A 73 5.47 -8.02 -12.32
C THR A 73 4.15 -7.28 -12.16
N ARG A 74 3.11 -7.99 -11.68
CA ARG A 74 1.75 -7.44 -11.50
C ARG A 74 1.31 -7.37 -10.03
N SER A 75 2.05 -8.05 -9.14
CA SER A 75 1.88 -7.88 -7.70
C SER A 75 2.48 -6.53 -7.29
N VAL A 76 1.70 -5.71 -6.60
CA VAL A 76 2.08 -4.38 -6.15
C VAL A 76 1.84 -4.27 -4.65
N ALA A 77 2.79 -3.65 -3.93
CA ALA A 77 2.58 -3.13 -2.58
C ALA A 77 2.50 -1.60 -2.67
N THR A 78 1.51 -1.01 -2.02
CA THR A 78 1.32 0.45 -1.93
C THR A 78 1.01 0.84 -0.48
N SER A 79 0.88 2.13 -0.23
CA SER A 79 0.53 2.67 1.09
C SER A 79 -0.67 3.61 1.00
N VAL A 80 -1.46 3.62 2.07
CA VAL A 80 -2.42 4.68 2.38
C VAL A 80 -1.79 5.66 3.37
N SER A 81 -2.17 6.94 3.28
CA SER A 81 -1.56 7.98 4.12
C SER A 81 -2.48 9.18 4.32
N GLY A 82 -2.02 10.17 5.08
CA GLY A 82 -2.76 11.39 5.35
C GLY A 82 -3.91 11.15 6.33
N HIS A 83 -4.99 11.91 6.17
CA HIS A 83 -6.16 11.87 7.05
C HIS A 83 -7.00 10.58 6.90
N SER A 84 -6.64 9.70 5.96
CA SER A 84 -7.30 8.41 5.73
C SER A 84 -6.87 7.31 6.69
N VAL A 85 -5.84 7.55 7.53
CA VAL A 85 -5.27 6.53 8.42
C VAL A 85 -5.26 7.03 9.86
N ILE A 86 -5.79 6.22 10.78
CA ILE A 86 -5.73 6.45 12.22
C ILE A 86 -4.86 5.35 12.83
N VAL A 87 -3.78 5.74 13.52
CA VAL A 87 -2.92 4.80 14.25
C VAL A 87 -3.06 5.05 15.74
N LYS A 88 -3.64 4.09 16.47
CA LYS A 88 -3.85 4.19 17.92
C LYS A 88 -3.36 2.93 18.61
N LYS A 89 -2.65 3.11 19.73
CA LYS A 89 -2.23 2.00 20.60
C LYS A 89 -3.25 1.83 21.72
N ILE A 90 -3.84 0.64 21.81
CA ILE A 90 -4.89 0.30 22.78
C ILE A 90 -4.36 -0.81 23.70
N PRO A 91 -4.34 -0.61 25.03
CA PRO A 91 -3.95 -1.66 25.96
C PRO A 91 -5.09 -2.67 26.13
N LEU A 92 -4.82 -3.95 25.84
CA LEU A 92 -5.77 -5.04 25.98
C LEU A 92 -5.24 -6.12 26.95
N PRO A 93 -6.12 -6.91 27.59
CA PRO A 93 -5.73 -8.09 28.33
C PRO A 93 -5.11 -9.15 27.40
N ILE A 94 -4.44 -10.15 28.00
CA ILE A 94 -4.00 -11.34 27.25
C ILE A 94 -5.23 -12.20 26.93
N MET A 95 -5.40 -12.54 25.66
CA MET A 95 -6.55 -13.25 25.09
C MET A 95 -6.08 -14.23 24.00
N THR A 96 -6.97 -15.09 23.50
CA THR A 96 -6.68 -15.86 22.27
C THR A 96 -6.75 -14.97 21.02
N GLU A 97 -6.31 -15.48 19.87
CA GLU A 97 -6.37 -14.74 18.60
C GLU A 97 -7.82 -14.46 18.20
N GLU A 98 -8.72 -15.43 18.38
CA GLU A 98 -10.14 -15.28 18.07
C GLU A 98 -10.82 -14.24 18.98
N GLU A 99 -10.54 -14.27 20.28
CA GLU A 99 -11.06 -13.29 21.25
C GLU A 99 -10.52 -11.87 20.99
N LEU A 100 -9.27 -11.77 20.55
CA LEU A 100 -8.64 -10.50 20.19
C LEU A 100 -9.30 -9.89 18.96
N ASP A 101 -9.55 -10.67 17.91
CA ASP A 101 -10.21 -10.21 16.68
C ASP A 101 -11.60 -9.62 16.97
N GLU A 102 -12.39 -10.28 17.83
CA GLU A 102 -13.69 -9.75 18.28
C GLU A 102 -13.53 -8.45 19.11
N SER A 103 -12.51 -8.40 19.98
CA SER A 103 -12.25 -7.23 20.83
C SER A 103 -11.76 -6.01 20.04
N ILE A 104 -10.99 -6.20 18.96
CA ILE A 104 -10.48 -5.12 18.12
C ILE A 104 -11.64 -4.28 17.56
N GLN A 105 -12.70 -4.93 17.08
CA GLN A 105 -13.85 -4.24 16.50
C GLN A 105 -14.57 -3.37 17.53
N TRP A 106 -14.78 -3.90 18.75
CA TRP A 106 -15.43 -3.16 19.84
C TRP A 106 -14.60 -1.97 20.32
N GLU A 107 -13.29 -2.15 20.49
CA GLU A 107 -12.38 -1.07 20.88
C GLU A 107 -12.27 0.02 19.81
N ALA A 108 -12.31 -0.36 18.53
CA ALA A 108 -12.26 0.58 17.42
C ALA A 108 -13.47 1.52 17.41
N GLU A 109 -14.68 1.02 17.67
CA GLU A 109 -15.91 1.84 17.78
C GLU A 109 -15.79 2.94 18.84
N GLN A 110 -15.10 2.68 19.95
CA GLN A 110 -14.93 3.65 21.03
C GLN A 110 -13.85 4.71 20.74
N HIS A 111 -13.13 4.57 19.63
CA HIS A 111 -11.91 5.32 19.38
C HIS A 111 -11.83 5.98 18.02
N ILE A 112 -12.57 5.48 17.04
CA ILE A 112 -12.63 6.02 15.69
C ILE A 112 -13.86 6.93 15.58
N PRO A 113 -13.73 8.20 15.16
CA PRO A 113 -14.82 9.16 15.10
C PRO A 113 -15.72 8.98 13.86
N PHE A 114 -15.84 7.75 13.35
CA PHE A 114 -16.60 7.38 12.16
C PHE A 114 -17.38 6.10 12.44
N ASP A 115 -18.40 5.83 11.63
CA ASP A 115 -19.09 4.54 11.71
C ASP A 115 -18.13 3.42 11.36
N ILE A 116 -18.13 2.34 12.14
CA ILE A 116 -17.24 1.21 11.93
C ILE A 116 -17.52 0.49 10.60
N SER A 117 -18.75 0.62 10.06
CA SER A 117 -19.10 0.09 8.74
C SER A 117 -18.33 0.77 7.60
N ASP A 118 -17.83 1.98 7.82
CA ASP A 118 -17.13 2.80 6.84
C ASP A 118 -15.60 2.72 6.99
N VAL A 119 -15.09 1.85 7.86
CA VAL A 119 -13.68 1.73 8.22
C VAL A 119 -13.13 0.35 7.86
N ASN A 120 -11.90 0.31 7.36
CA ASN A 120 -11.13 -0.93 7.25
C ASN A 120 -10.21 -1.05 8.46
N LEU A 121 -10.40 -2.11 9.26
CA LEU A 121 -9.58 -2.46 10.42
C LEU A 121 -8.41 -3.37 10.05
#